data_AF-A0A7J4NY36-F1
#
_entry.id   AF-A0A7J4NY36-F1
#
_cell.length_a   1.000
_cell.length_b   1.000
_cell.length_c   1.000
_cell.angle_alpha   90.00
_cell.angle_beta   90.00
_cell.angle_gamma   90.00
#
_symmetry.space_group_name_H-M   'P 1'
#
loop_
_entity.id
_entity.type
_entity.pdbx_description
1 polymer ?
#
loop_
_entity_poly.entity_id
_entity_poly.type
_entity_poly.pdbx_seq_one_letter_code
_entity_poly.pdbx_strand_id
1 'polypeptide(L)'
;MYFSQRRTNLLRVLEIESKIKDIEHGDEYLRVKREIKVLENAHGGGGILTVTSPDDINEVVEIRKNSVDVAEYLMKYKGQMRSVMERIDLLNDEKSRLKKELFSGMA
;
A
#
# COMPACT_ATOMS: atom_id res chain seq x y z
N MET A 1 33.46 4.72 -18.56
CA MET A 1 32.44 3.74 -18.09
C MET A 1 31.62 4.25 -16.89
N TYR A 2 32.21 4.92 -15.89
CA TYR A 2 31.51 5.43 -14.69
C TYR A 2 30.31 6.37 -14.93
N PHE A 3 30.37 7.23 -15.96
CA PHE A 3 29.30 8.19 -16.25
C PHE A 3 27.98 7.51 -16.68
N SER A 4 28.09 6.36 -17.37
CA SER A 4 26.94 5.59 -17.82
C SER A 4 26.23 4.93 -16.63
N GLN A 5 26.98 4.33 -15.70
CA GLN A 5 26.41 3.69 -14.51
C GLN A 5 25.71 4.69 -13.59
N ARG A 6 26.32 5.85 -13.37
CA ARG A 6 25.73 6.93 -12.56
C ARG A 6 24.40 7.41 -13.16
N ARG A 7 24.35 7.62 -14.48
CA ARG A 7 23.12 8.00 -15.18
C ARG A 7 22.04 6.92 -15.07
N THR A 8 22.40 5.65 -15.26
CA THR A 8 21.47 4.51 -15.11
C THR A 8 20.89 4.43 -13.71
N ASN A 9 21.73 4.53 -12.67
CA ASN A 9 21.27 4.48 -11.28
C ASN A 9 20.32 5.65 -10.95
N LEU A 10 20.60 6.86 -11.46
CA LEU A 10 19.70 8.02 -11.28
C LEU A 10 18.34 7.81 -11.95
N LEU A 11 18.33 7.34 -13.20
CA LEU A 11 17.08 7.03 -13.91
C LEU A 11 16.27 5.99 -13.15
N ARG A 12 16.94 4.96 -12.64
CA ARG A 12 16.28 3.91 -11.86
C ARG A 12 15.69 4.43 -10.54
N VAL A 13 16.37 5.33 -9.85
CA VAL A 13 15.83 5.99 -8.64
C VAL A 13 14.55 6.78 -8.96
N LEU A 14 14.53 7.51 -10.08
CA LEU A 14 13.35 8.26 -10.51
C LEU A 14 12.19 7.32 -10.90
N GLU A 15 12.48 6.23 -11.59
CA GLU A 15 11.47 5.19 -11.89
C GLU A 15 10.86 4.61 -10.62
N ILE A 16 11.69 4.29 -9.62
CA ILE A 16 11.22 3.75 -8.34
C ILE A 16 10.35 4.78 -7.62
N GLU A 17 10.75 6.06 -7.61
CA GLU A 17 9.94 7.14 -7.04
C GLU A 17 8.58 7.28 -7.70
N SER A 18 8.53 7.17 -9.04
CA SER A 18 7.26 7.14 -9.76
C SER A 18 6.41 5.94 -9.35
N LYS A 19 6.99 4.74 -9.30
CA LYS A 19 6.26 3.50 -8.94
C LYS A 19 5.69 3.55 -7.53
N ILE A 20 6.45 4.07 -6.57
CA ILE A 20 5.94 4.24 -5.19
C ILE A 20 4.74 5.19 -5.21
N LYS A 21 4.86 6.32 -5.90
CA LYS A 21 3.77 7.29 -6.02
C LYS A 21 2.54 6.67 -6.69
N ASP A 22 2.73 5.90 -7.75
CA ASP A 22 1.64 5.23 -8.47
C ASP A 22 0.93 4.20 -7.58
N ILE A 23 1.66 3.49 -6.71
CA ILE A 23 1.06 2.58 -5.72
C ILE A 23 0.27 3.37 -4.67
N GLU A 24 0.85 4.43 -4.09
CA GLU A 24 0.22 5.24 -3.04
C GLU A 24 -1.02 6.00 -3.52
N HIS A 25 -1.09 6.33 -4.81
CA HIS A 25 -2.24 7.00 -5.43
C HIS A 25 -3.14 6.02 -6.21
N GLY A 26 -2.78 4.74 -6.25
CA GLY A 26 -3.52 3.72 -6.95
C GLY A 26 -4.82 3.35 -6.25
N ASP A 27 -5.81 2.93 -7.03
CA ASP A 27 -7.15 2.57 -6.54
C ASP A 27 -7.11 1.46 -5.49
N GLU A 28 -6.18 0.52 -5.62
CA GLU A 28 -5.96 -0.56 -4.65
C GLU A 28 -5.64 0.00 -3.26
N TYR A 29 -4.60 0.83 -3.15
CA TYR A 29 -4.16 1.40 -1.87
C TYR A 29 -5.25 2.29 -1.25
N LEU A 30 -5.84 3.17 -2.07
CA LEU A 30 -6.86 4.10 -1.61
C LEU A 30 -8.13 3.38 -1.15
N ARG A 31 -8.54 2.32 -1.85
CA ARG A 31 -9.69 1.49 -1.46
C ARG A 31 -9.41 0.75 -0.16
N VAL A 32 -8.31 -0.01 -0.07
CA VAL A 32 -7.98 -0.77 1.14
C VAL A 32 -7.88 0.16 2.35
N LYS A 33 -7.23 1.33 2.20
CA LYS A 33 -7.14 2.34 3.26
C LYS A 33 -8.51 2.87 3.70
N ARG A 34 -9.42 3.11 2.74
CA ARG A 34 -10.78 3.56 3.03
C ARG A 34 -11.56 2.51 3.80
N GLU A 35 -11.52 1.26 3.37
CA GLU A 35 -12.29 0.16 3.98
C GLU A 35 -11.79 -0.14 5.39
N ILE A 36 -10.48 -0.15 5.62
CA ILE A 36 -9.90 -0.23 6.98
C ILE A 36 -10.48 0.88 7.86
N LYS A 37 -10.48 2.12 7.38
CA LYS A 37 -11.01 3.26 8.14
C LYS A 37 -12.51 3.10 8.44
N VAL A 38 -13.31 2.59 7.51
CA VAL A 38 -14.75 2.36 7.74
C VAL A 38 -14.94 1.31 8.84
N LEU A 39 -14.21 0.19 8.74
CA LEU A 39 -14.31 -0.93 9.68
C LEU A 39 -13.75 -0.61 11.08
N GLU A 40 -12.67 0.18 11.18
CA GLU A 40 -12.15 0.64 12.48
C GLU A 40 -13.10 1.61 13.18
N ASN A 41 -13.93 2.33 12.42
CA ASN A 41 -14.98 3.21 12.95
C ASN A 41 -16.33 2.48 13.12
N ALA A 42 -16.36 1.14 12.99
CA ALA A 42 -17.57 0.34 13.16
C ALA A 42 -18.06 0.23 14.61
N HIS A 43 -17.30 0.78 15.57
CA HIS A 43 -17.63 0.76 16.99
C HIS A 43 -18.69 1.83 17.31
N GLY A 44 -19.89 1.38 17.69
CA GLY A 44 -20.98 2.24 18.16
C GLY A 44 -22.33 2.01 17.47
N GLY A 45 -23.35 1.71 18.28
CA GLY A 45 -24.73 1.48 17.84
C GLY A 45 -24.96 0.15 17.11
N GLY A 46 -26.23 -0.26 16.97
CA GLY A 46 -26.64 -1.51 16.32
C GLY A 46 -26.96 -1.37 14.83
N GLY A 47 -26.09 -0.72 14.06
CA GLY A 47 -26.31 -0.43 12.64
C GLY A 47 -25.73 -1.45 11.67
N ILE A 48 -25.94 -1.21 10.37
CA ILE A 48 -25.31 -1.91 9.25
C ILE A 48 -24.28 -0.98 8.62
N LEU A 49 -23.18 -1.55 8.12
CA LEU A 49 -22.14 -0.91 7.33
C LEU A 49 -22.14 -1.54 5.96
N THR A 50 -21.80 -0.74 4.96
CA THR A 50 -21.62 -1.20 3.59
C THR A 50 -20.15 -1.06 3.25
N VAL A 51 -19.51 -2.16 2.88
CA VAL A 51 -18.08 -2.21 2.51
C VAL A 51 -17.91 -3.01 1.24
N THR A 52 -16.87 -2.72 0.46
CA THR A 52 -16.50 -3.60 -0.66
C THR A 52 -16.08 -4.97 -0.12
N SER A 53 -16.28 -6.04 -0.88
CA SER A 53 -15.74 -7.36 -0.53
C SER A 53 -14.20 -7.33 -0.66
N PRO A 54 -13.45 -7.85 0.32
CA PRO A 54 -12.00 -7.99 0.19
C PRO A 54 -11.63 -9.01 -0.88
N ASP A 55 -12.54 -9.91 -1.25
CA ASP A 55 -12.29 -10.99 -2.21
C ASP A 55 -12.72 -10.61 -3.65
N ASP A 56 -13.69 -9.69 -3.82
CA ASP A 56 -14.10 -9.12 -5.12
C ASP A 56 -14.38 -7.61 -5.02
N ILE A 57 -13.66 -6.82 -5.82
CA ILE A 57 -13.76 -5.36 -5.82
C ILE A 57 -15.08 -4.83 -6.41
N ASN A 58 -15.83 -5.65 -7.14
CA ASN A 58 -17.11 -5.29 -7.72
C ASN A 58 -18.29 -5.68 -6.81
N GLU A 59 -18.01 -6.44 -5.75
CA GLU A 59 -18.99 -6.88 -4.79
C GLU A 59 -19.01 -5.93 -3.60
N VAL A 60 -20.23 -5.58 -3.17
CA VAL A 60 -20.47 -4.75 -1.99
C VAL A 60 -21.28 -5.59 -1.01
N VAL A 61 -20.84 -5.63 0.24
CA VAL A 61 -21.46 -6.43 1.30
C VAL A 61 -21.96 -5.56 2.44
N GLU A 62 -23.04 -6.01 3.06
CA GLU A 62 -23.62 -5.39 4.25
C GLU A 62 -23.18 -6.15 5.50
N ILE A 63 -22.55 -5.46 6.44
CA ILE A 63 -22.00 -6.04 7.66
C ILE A 63 -22.62 -5.36 8.87
N ARG A 64 -23.09 -6.16 9.83
CA ARG A 64 -23.60 -5.61 11.09
C ARG A 64 -22.45 -5.01 11.91
N LYS A 65 -22.64 -3.80 12.45
CA LYS A 65 -21.70 -3.20 13.40
C LYS A 65 -21.52 -4.07 14.64
N ASN A 66 -20.32 -4.05 15.22
CA ASN A 66 -19.93 -4.85 16.38
C ASN A 66 -20.11 -6.37 16.19
N SER A 67 -20.13 -6.85 14.95
CA SER A 67 -20.14 -8.29 14.63
C SER A 67 -18.72 -8.85 14.54
N VAL A 68 -18.63 -10.18 14.54
CA VAL A 68 -17.39 -10.90 14.25
C VAL A 68 -16.93 -10.62 12.82
N ASP A 69 -17.88 -10.52 11.89
CA ASP A 69 -17.62 -10.22 10.47
C ASP A 69 -16.81 -8.93 10.28
N VAL A 70 -17.06 -7.88 11.08
CA VAL A 70 -16.24 -6.64 11.04
C VAL A 70 -14.78 -6.94 11.33
N ALA A 71 -14.50 -7.77 12.34
CA ALA A 71 -13.13 -8.13 12.71
C ALA A 71 -12.47 -9.00 11.62
N GLU A 72 -13.21 -9.93 11.04
CA GLU A 72 -12.72 -10.78 9.93
C GLU A 72 -12.37 -9.96 8.69
N TYR A 73 -13.28 -9.06 8.27
CA TYR A 73 -13.05 -8.18 7.13
C TYR A 73 -11.89 -7.22 7.38
N LEU A 74 -11.82 -6.66 8.59
CA LEU A 74 -10.71 -5.78 8.98
C LEU A 74 -9.37 -6.52 8.92
N MET A 75 -9.33 -7.79 9.35
CA MET A 75 -8.13 -8.62 9.28
C MET A 75 -7.71 -8.86 7.82
N LYS A 76 -8.65 -9.21 6.94
CA LYS A 76 -8.38 -9.38 5.50
C LYS A 76 -7.82 -8.11 4.88
N TYR A 77 -8.46 -6.96 5.11
CA TYR A 77 -8.00 -5.67 4.59
C TYR A 77 -6.63 -5.26 5.15
N LYS A 78 -6.35 -5.51 6.43
CA LYS A 78 -5.02 -5.29 7.01
C LYS A 78 -3.96 -6.19 6.37
N GLY A 79 -4.30 -7.42 5.99
CA GLY A 79 -3.45 -8.30 5.20
C GLY A 79 -3.14 -7.73 3.82
N GLN A 80 -4.15 -7.24 3.10
CA GLN A 80 -3.96 -6.57 1.81
C GLN A 80 -3.08 -5.32 1.93
N MET A 81 -3.34 -4.48 2.94
CA MET A 81 -2.54 -3.28 3.19
C MET A 81 -1.07 -3.65 3.46
N ARG A 82 -0.82 -4.71 4.23
CA ARG A 82 0.54 -5.21 4.47
C ARG A 82 1.22 -5.60 3.18
N SER A 83 0.55 -6.33 2.29
CA SER A 83 1.13 -6.70 0.99
C SER A 83 1.47 -5.48 0.13
N VAL A 84 0.62 -4.44 0.14
CA VAL A 84 0.92 -3.18 -0.55
C VAL A 84 2.13 -2.48 0.08
N MET A 85 2.21 -2.44 1.41
CA MET A 85 3.36 -1.86 2.12
C MET A 85 4.66 -2.63 1.85
N GLU A 86 4.63 -3.96 1.83
CA GLU A 86 5.80 -4.78 1.50
C GLU A 86 6.35 -4.46 0.10
N ARG A 87 5.47 -4.21 -0.88
CA ARG A 87 5.88 -3.77 -2.23
C ARG A 87 6.57 -2.39 -2.20
N ILE A 88 6.08 -1.47 -1.38
CA ILE A 88 6.68 -0.14 -1.19
C ILE A 88 8.04 -0.26 -0.49
N ASP A 89 8.15 -1.12 0.52
CA ASP A 89 9.39 -1.32 1.28
C ASP A 89 10.50 -1.90 0.40
N LEU A 90 10.19 -2.92 -0.42
CA LEU A 90 11.15 -3.47 -1.39
C LEU A 90 11.66 -2.40 -2.38
N LEU A 91 10.78 -1.50 -2.84
CA LEU A 91 11.15 -0.39 -3.70
C LEU A 91 12.05 0.63 -2.96
N ASN A 92 11.72 0.95 -1.71
CA ASN A 92 12.52 1.85 -0.88
C ASN A 92 13.91 1.27 -0.57
N ASP A 93 14.02 -0.03 -0.37
CA ASP A 93 15.30 -0.72 -0.17
C ASP A 93 16.17 -0.66 -1.44
N GLU A 94 15.58 -0.95 -2.61
CA GLU A 94 16.27 -0.83 -3.90
C GLU A 94 16.76 0.60 -4.13
N LYS A 95 15.89 1.59 -3.90
CA LYS A 95 16.23 3.02 -3.99
C LYS A 95 17.36 3.40 -3.04
N SER A 96 17.32 2.92 -1.80
CA SER A 96 18.34 3.21 -0.79
C SER A 96 19.70 2.62 -1.18
N ARG A 97 19.73 1.40 -1.73
CA ARG A 97 20.95 0.79 -2.28
C ARG A 97 21.53 1.60 -3.44
N LEU A 98 20.69 1.98 -4.41
CA LEU A 98 21.12 2.76 -5.57
C LEU A 98 21.64 4.15 -5.17
N LYS A 99 20.99 4.81 -4.20
CA LYS A 99 21.50 6.07 -3.63
C LYS A 99 22.86 5.87 -2.98
N LYS A 100 23.04 4.82 -2.17
CA LYS A 100 24.37 4.51 -1.60
C LYS A 100 25.42 4.37 -2.70
N GLU A 101 25.17 3.59 -3.75
CA GLU A 101 26.11 3.43 -4.87
C GLU A 101 26.43 4.74 -5.61
N LEU A 102 25.47 5.66 -5.70
CA LEU A 102 25.64 6.97 -6.33
C LEU A 102 26.52 7.93 -5.51
N PHE A 103 26.48 7.82 -4.18
CA PHE A 103 27.10 8.77 -3.25
C PHE A 103 28.29 8.16 -2.46
N SER A 104 28.53 6.84 -2.53
CA SER A 104 29.59 6.15 -1.78
C SER A 104 31.00 6.39 -2.31
N GLY A 105 31.16 7.04 -3.47
CA GLY A 105 32.46 7.44 -4.05
C GLY A 105 32.85 8.90 -3.79
N MET A 106 32.16 9.60 -2.88
CA MET A 106 32.43 11.00 -2.51
C MET A 106 32.95 11.15 -1.07
N ALA A 107 33.75 10.17 -0.62
CA ALA A 107 34.52 10.23 0.61
C ALA A 107 36.02 10.29 0.27
#